data_AF-A0A836QDJ3-F1
#
_entry.id   AF-A0A836QDJ3-F1
#
_cell.length_a   1.000
_cell.length_b   1.000
_cell.length_c   1.000
_cell.angle_alpha   90.00
_cell.angle_beta   90.00
_cell.angle_gamma   90.00
#
_symmetry.space_group_name_H-M   'P 1'
#
loop_
_entity.id
_entity.type
_entity.pdbx_description
1 polymer ?
#
loop_
_entity_poly.entity_id
_entity_poly.type
_entity_poly.pdbx_seq_one_letter_code
_entity_poly.pdbx_strand_id
1 'polypeptide(L)'
;MFSLNFRKTGWLARYLIYRASTPFTGPEPYLEFTGEDFGEEKFDELLYLEVEKNGMFFGCPVISRPVQNLANKLNFPKQQGGTILLYLETLFSIALIENESLTSNLQHATTIPYHNRLLKIILLALRYHIPGIFYRIPEDILLTELLAENETLHGALKQFEEELLDSVTLKGYSSLGNRQNNFAFSKLYFFLLWTRAEAKNDKSEPEAFLEMDKQLREEMILTFAALIWADDYVDSTEQQVIEKYIEQTKLTEAKQNKLNQRILEPVKIEDI
;
A
#
# COMPACT_ATOMS: atom_id res chain seq x y z
N MET A 1 -18.28 21.04 10.44
CA MET A 1 -17.21 21.85 11.05
C MET A 1 -16.45 20.93 11.99
N PHE A 2 -15.17 20.65 11.75
CA PHE A 2 -14.42 19.69 12.59
C PHE A 2 -13.95 20.36 13.90
N SER A 3 -14.00 19.63 15.02
CA SER A 3 -13.66 20.14 16.36
C SER A 3 -12.16 20.46 16.52
N LEU A 4 -11.79 21.23 17.56
CA LEU A 4 -10.39 21.55 17.88
C LEU A 4 -9.50 20.29 18.07
N ASN A 5 -10.09 19.17 18.50
CA ASN A 5 -9.39 17.88 18.66
C ASN A 5 -8.96 17.29 17.31
N PHE A 6 -9.73 17.52 16.24
CA PHE A 6 -9.43 17.02 14.88
C PHE A 6 -8.09 17.54 14.32
N ARG A 7 -7.61 18.71 14.77
CA ARG A 7 -6.29 19.26 14.36
C ARG A 7 -5.11 18.64 15.10
N LYS A 8 -5.33 18.06 16.30
CA LYS A 8 -4.30 17.34 17.06
C LYS A 8 -4.19 15.86 16.67
N THR A 9 -5.26 15.31 16.11
CA THR A 9 -5.30 13.96 15.54
C THR A 9 -4.38 13.83 14.31
N GLY A 10 -3.78 12.67 14.07
CA GLY A 10 -3.03 12.40 12.84
C GLY A 10 -3.92 12.43 11.58
N TRP A 11 -3.32 12.62 10.39
CA TRP A 11 -4.07 12.63 9.13
C TRP A 11 -4.67 11.27 8.78
N LEU A 12 -4.03 10.16 9.17
CA LEU A 12 -4.54 8.81 8.96
C LEU A 12 -5.75 8.52 9.85
N ALA A 13 -5.69 8.93 11.12
CA ALA A 13 -6.85 8.80 12.01
C ALA A 13 -8.04 9.64 11.51
N ARG A 14 -7.81 10.86 11.01
CA ARG A 14 -8.86 11.65 10.36
C ARG A 14 -9.44 10.96 9.12
N TYR A 15 -8.58 10.34 8.32
CA TYR A 15 -8.98 9.56 7.14
C TYR A 15 -9.86 8.37 7.52
N LEU A 16 -9.50 7.60 8.54
CA LEU A 16 -10.28 6.46 9.00
C LEU A 16 -11.62 6.90 9.63
N ILE A 17 -11.65 8.02 10.37
CA ILE A 17 -12.90 8.62 10.87
C ILE A 17 -13.82 8.99 9.69
N TYR A 18 -13.26 9.61 8.65
CA TYR A 18 -13.99 9.93 7.44
C TYR A 18 -14.56 8.65 6.80
N ARG A 19 -13.74 7.62 6.58
CA ARG A 19 -14.16 6.36 5.95
C ARG A 19 -15.13 5.52 6.77
N ALA A 20 -15.06 5.58 8.10
CA ALA A 20 -16.10 5.01 8.96
C ALA A 20 -17.47 5.66 8.71
N SER A 21 -17.51 6.98 8.44
CA SER A 21 -18.76 7.71 8.18
C SER A 21 -19.16 7.75 6.70
N THR A 22 -18.22 7.52 5.79
CA THR A 22 -18.42 7.51 4.33
C THR A 22 -17.83 6.23 3.74
N PRO A 23 -18.62 5.12 3.74
CA PRO A 23 -18.17 3.84 3.21
C PRO A 23 -17.65 3.95 1.76
N PHE A 24 -16.75 3.05 1.40
CA PHE A 24 -16.24 2.99 0.03
C PHE A 24 -17.35 2.60 -0.94
N THR A 25 -17.47 3.36 -2.02
CA THR A 25 -18.05 2.87 -3.27
C THR A 25 -16.89 2.17 -3.98
N GLY A 26 -16.96 0.85 -4.15
CA GLY A 26 -15.85 0.09 -4.72
C GLY A 26 -15.37 0.60 -6.09
N PRO A 27 -14.16 0.23 -6.54
CA PRO A 27 -13.69 0.60 -7.86
C PRO A 27 -14.65 0.06 -8.94
N GLU A 28 -14.89 0.83 -10.00
CA GLU A 28 -15.80 0.45 -11.09
C GLU A 28 -15.55 -0.98 -11.62
N PRO A 29 -14.29 -1.42 -11.88
CA PRO A 29 -14.04 -2.79 -12.35
C PRO A 29 -14.57 -3.89 -11.42
N TYR A 30 -14.56 -3.64 -10.11
CA TYR A 30 -15.05 -4.59 -9.11
C TYR A 30 -16.58 -4.55 -8.97
N LEU A 31 -17.22 -3.43 -9.30
CA LEU A 31 -18.68 -3.27 -9.24
C LEU A 31 -19.39 -3.90 -10.44
N GLU A 32 -18.75 -3.92 -11.60
CA GLU A 32 -19.30 -4.52 -12.83
C GLU A 32 -19.22 -6.05 -12.85
N PHE A 33 -18.45 -6.64 -11.93
CA PHE A 33 -18.27 -8.08 -11.86
C PHE A 33 -19.32 -8.74 -10.95
N THR A 34 -20.26 -9.47 -11.55
CA THR A 34 -21.33 -10.22 -10.86
C THR A 34 -21.10 -11.74 -10.85
N GLY A 35 -19.85 -12.19 -11.03
CA GLY A 35 -19.50 -13.61 -11.19
C GLY A 35 -19.30 -14.37 -9.88
N GLU A 36 -19.57 -15.67 -9.90
CA GLU A 36 -19.49 -16.57 -8.72
C GLU A 36 -18.07 -16.95 -8.28
N ASP A 37 -17.03 -16.69 -9.09
CA ASP A 37 -15.65 -17.09 -8.77
C ASP A 37 -14.67 -15.91 -8.77
N PHE A 38 -14.33 -15.42 -7.57
CA PHE A 38 -13.31 -14.38 -7.33
C PHE A 38 -11.93 -15.04 -7.14
N GLY A 39 -11.48 -15.76 -8.17
CA GLY A 39 -10.18 -16.42 -8.23
C GLY A 39 -8.99 -15.44 -8.18
N GLU A 40 -7.77 -15.96 -8.04
CA GLU A 40 -6.54 -15.14 -8.02
C GLU A 40 -6.30 -14.43 -9.35
N GLU A 41 -6.45 -15.14 -10.48
CA GLU A 41 -6.31 -14.54 -11.81
C GLU A 41 -7.24 -13.34 -12.01
N LYS A 42 -8.48 -13.43 -11.51
CA LYS A 42 -9.46 -12.35 -11.65
C LYS A 42 -9.14 -11.18 -10.73
N PHE A 43 -8.64 -11.45 -9.53
CA PHE A 43 -8.14 -10.42 -8.64
C PHE A 43 -7.00 -9.63 -9.30
N ASP A 44 -6.04 -10.32 -9.91
CA ASP A 44 -4.90 -9.68 -10.58
C ASP A 44 -5.36 -8.80 -11.75
N GLU A 45 -6.29 -9.30 -12.57
CA GLU A 45 -6.87 -8.54 -13.70
C GLU A 45 -7.58 -7.27 -13.22
N LEU A 46 -8.43 -7.37 -12.20
CA LEU A 46 -9.19 -6.22 -11.68
C LEU A 46 -8.29 -5.21 -10.97
N LEU A 47 -7.30 -5.68 -10.21
CA LEU A 47 -6.32 -4.83 -9.57
C LEU A 47 -5.50 -4.07 -10.62
N TYR A 48 -5.03 -4.77 -11.66
CA TYR A 48 -4.28 -4.17 -12.76
C TYR A 48 -5.07 -3.04 -13.42
N LEU A 49 -6.34 -3.28 -13.78
CA LEU A 49 -7.20 -2.26 -14.39
C LEU A 49 -7.36 -1.01 -13.51
N GLU A 50 -7.46 -1.19 -12.19
CA GLU A 50 -7.55 -0.07 -11.25
C GLU A 50 -6.22 0.70 -11.15
N VAL A 51 -5.10 0.00 -10.93
CA VAL A 51 -3.79 0.64 -10.70
C VAL A 51 -3.12 1.18 -11.95
N GLU A 52 -3.48 0.67 -13.12
CA GLU A 52 -3.09 1.22 -14.42
C GLU A 52 -3.82 2.56 -14.64
N LYS A 53 -5.15 2.57 -14.48
CA LYS A 53 -5.99 3.78 -14.67
C LYS A 53 -5.58 4.92 -13.73
N ASN A 54 -5.21 4.60 -12.50
CA ASN A 54 -4.79 5.60 -11.52
C ASN A 54 -3.27 5.87 -11.51
N GLY A 55 -2.50 5.21 -12.38
CA GLY A 55 -1.06 5.44 -12.59
C GLY A 55 -0.14 4.91 -11.48
N MET A 56 -0.69 4.24 -10.46
CA MET A 56 0.12 3.69 -9.36
C MET A 56 1.07 2.59 -9.81
N PHE A 57 0.66 1.79 -10.80
CA PHE A 57 1.48 0.68 -11.31
C PHE A 57 2.84 1.16 -11.85
N PHE A 58 2.86 2.33 -12.49
CA PHE A 58 4.06 2.92 -13.10
C PHE A 58 4.79 3.94 -12.20
N GLY A 59 4.44 4.01 -10.91
CA GLY A 59 5.03 4.98 -9.97
C GLY A 59 4.66 6.45 -10.23
N CYS A 60 3.69 6.70 -11.12
CA CYS A 60 3.28 8.03 -11.57
C CYS A 60 1.78 8.23 -11.29
N PRO A 61 1.39 8.35 -10.00
CA PRO A 61 -0.02 8.38 -9.62
C PRO A 61 -0.74 9.61 -10.15
N VAL A 62 -1.88 9.40 -10.80
CA VAL A 62 -2.72 10.44 -11.38
C VAL A 62 -3.64 11.01 -10.31
N ILE A 63 -3.21 12.11 -9.68
CA ILE A 63 -3.97 12.72 -8.60
C ILE A 63 -5.08 13.61 -9.16
N SER A 64 -6.30 13.06 -9.17
CA SER A 64 -7.49 13.78 -9.59
C SER A 64 -7.82 14.94 -8.62
N ARG A 65 -8.56 15.94 -9.12
CA ARG A 65 -9.00 17.09 -8.30
C ARG A 65 -9.83 16.67 -7.08
N PRO A 66 -10.77 15.69 -7.16
CA PRO A 66 -11.46 15.15 -5.99
C PRO A 66 -10.51 14.57 -4.93
N VAL A 67 -9.52 13.77 -5.34
CA VAL A 67 -8.50 13.19 -4.42
C VAL A 67 -7.70 14.30 -3.75
N GLN A 68 -7.22 15.29 -4.52
CA GLN A 68 -6.47 16.42 -3.97
C GLN A 68 -7.32 17.24 -2.97
N ASN A 69 -8.60 17.48 -3.28
CA ASN A 69 -9.51 18.20 -2.39
C ASN A 69 -9.75 17.43 -1.09
N LEU A 70 -9.91 16.11 -1.16
CA LEU A 70 -10.08 15.26 0.02
C LEU A 70 -8.81 15.23 0.88
N ALA A 71 -7.63 15.08 0.26
CA ALA A 71 -6.34 15.15 0.95
C ALA A 71 -6.18 16.46 1.71
N ASN A 72 -6.52 17.59 1.07
CA ASN A 72 -6.50 18.91 1.70
C ASN A 72 -7.51 19.02 2.86
N LYS A 73 -8.74 18.52 2.68
CA LYS A 73 -9.79 18.52 3.71
C LYS A 73 -9.40 17.72 4.95
N LEU A 74 -8.71 16.59 4.75
CA LEU A 74 -8.22 15.71 5.80
C LEU A 74 -6.82 16.08 6.30
N ASN A 75 -6.26 17.20 5.82
CA ASN A 75 -4.97 17.75 6.22
C ASN A 75 -3.84 16.72 6.09
N PHE A 76 -3.79 16.04 4.94
CA PHE A 76 -2.65 15.24 4.52
C PHE A 76 -1.44 16.15 4.21
N PRO A 77 -0.21 15.60 4.17
CA PRO A 77 0.99 16.34 3.79
C PRO A 77 0.85 17.04 2.43
N LYS A 78 1.20 18.32 2.35
CA LYS A 78 0.87 19.18 1.19
C LYS A 78 1.43 18.70 -0.16
N GLN A 79 2.62 18.09 -0.16
CA GLN A 79 3.33 17.69 -1.39
C GLN A 79 3.11 16.23 -1.78
N GLN A 80 2.85 15.36 -0.80
CA GLN A 80 2.81 13.90 -0.97
C GLN A 80 1.42 13.32 -0.66
N GLY A 81 0.53 14.14 -0.10
CA GLY A 81 -0.75 13.70 0.43
C GLY A 81 -1.70 13.15 -0.62
N GLY A 82 -1.58 13.60 -1.87
CA GLY A 82 -2.35 13.04 -2.99
C GLY A 82 -1.97 11.59 -3.24
N THR A 83 -0.67 11.29 -3.35
CA THR A 83 -0.15 9.92 -3.54
C THR A 83 -0.54 9.02 -2.38
N ILE A 84 -0.32 9.46 -1.13
CA ILE A 84 -0.63 8.65 0.04
C ILE A 84 -2.14 8.39 0.12
N LEU A 85 -2.97 9.40 -0.13
CA LEU A 85 -4.41 9.20 -0.13
C LEU A 85 -4.82 8.21 -1.22
N LEU A 86 -4.31 8.33 -2.45
CA LEU A 86 -4.63 7.37 -3.51
C LEU A 86 -4.20 5.94 -3.13
N TYR A 87 -3.01 5.77 -2.55
CA TYR A 87 -2.55 4.49 -2.03
C TYR A 87 -3.52 3.89 -1.00
N LEU A 88 -3.97 4.69 -0.03
CA LEU A 88 -4.91 4.25 1.01
C LEU A 88 -6.30 3.96 0.46
N GLU A 89 -6.76 4.74 -0.51
CA GLU A 89 -8.03 4.52 -1.21
C GLU A 89 -8.02 3.18 -1.92
N THR A 90 -6.96 2.86 -2.65
CA THR A 90 -6.79 1.59 -3.34
C THR A 90 -6.66 0.43 -2.34
N LEU A 91 -5.80 0.58 -1.32
CA LEU A 91 -5.55 -0.43 -0.30
C LEU A 91 -6.84 -0.83 0.43
N PHE A 92 -7.55 0.15 1.00
CA PHE A 92 -8.72 -0.16 1.82
C PHE A 92 -9.94 -0.53 0.98
N SER A 93 -10.15 0.09 -0.19
CA SER A 93 -11.32 -0.24 -1.01
C SER A 93 -11.25 -1.67 -1.54
N ILE A 94 -10.11 -2.08 -2.11
CA ILE A 94 -9.93 -3.43 -2.67
C ILE A 94 -9.93 -4.47 -1.55
N ALA A 95 -9.19 -4.26 -0.45
CA ALA A 95 -9.16 -5.20 0.66
C ALA A 95 -10.56 -5.42 1.28
N LEU A 96 -11.40 -4.38 1.34
CA LEU A 96 -12.77 -4.50 1.86
C LEU A 96 -13.69 -5.28 0.94
N ILE A 97 -13.61 -5.06 -0.37
CA ILE A 97 -14.41 -5.77 -1.37
C ILE A 97 -14.01 -7.24 -1.40
N GLU A 98 -12.71 -7.52 -1.43
CA GLU A 98 -12.21 -8.90 -1.44
C GLU A 98 -12.55 -9.62 -0.15
N ASN A 99 -12.45 -8.94 0.98
CA ASN A 99 -12.87 -9.51 2.25
C ASN A 99 -14.37 -9.81 2.26
N GLU A 100 -15.22 -8.94 1.70
CA GLU A 100 -16.65 -9.20 1.56
C GLU A 100 -16.92 -10.42 0.70
N SER A 101 -16.41 -10.44 -0.53
CA SER A 101 -16.62 -11.51 -1.51
C SER A 101 -16.16 -12.88 -0.98
N LEU A 102 -14.98 -12.94 -0.37
CA LEU A 102 -14.41 -14.19 0.12
C LEU A 102 -15.09 -14.70 1.40
N THR A 103 -15.60 -13.80 2.25
CA THR A 103 -16.30 -14.21 3.48
C THR A 103 -17.78 -14.46 3.27
N SER A 104 -18.43 -13.83 2.28
CA SER A 104 -19.82 -14.11 1.91
C SER A 104 -20.00 -15.45 1.22
N ASN A 105 -18.98 -15.91 0.48
CA ASN A 105 -19.00 -17.19 -0.23
C ASN A 105 -18.80 -18.41 0.69
N LEU A 106 -18.49 -18.18 1.98
CA LEU A 106 -18.52 -19.22 3.00
C LEU A 106 -19.99 -19.52 3.36
N GLN A 107 -20.50 -20.66 2.90
CA GLN A 107 -21.89 -21.09 3.10
C GLN A 107 -22.34 -20.85 4.56
N HIS A 108 -23.42 -20.06 4.73
CA HIS A 108 -24.03 -19.65 6.00
C HIS A 108 -23.36 -18.52 6.81
N ALA A 109 -22.42 -17.76 6.23
CA ALA A 109 -21.82 -16.63 6.93
C ALA A 109 -22.82 -15.48 7.16
N THR A 110 -22.91 -14.99 8.40
CA THR A 110 -23.63 -13.75 8.73
C THR A 110 -22.87 -12.58 8.13
N THR A 111 -23.56 -11.67 7.43
CA THR A 111 -22.92 -10.48 6.85
C THR A 111 -22.18 -9.69 7.92
N ILE A 112 -20.85 -9.61 7.81
CA ILE A 112 -20.03 -8.86 8.76
C ILE A 112 -20.28 -7.35 8.54
N PRO A 113 -20.65 -6.58 9.58
CA PRO A 113 -20.87 -5.15 9.46
C PRO A 113 -19.64 -4.43 8.87
N TYR A 114 -19.88 -3.40 8.05
CA TYR A 114 -18.82 -2.61 7.40
C TYR A 114 -17.73 -2.14 8.39
N HIS A 115 -18.13 -1.63 9.55
CA HIS A 115 -17.20 -1.12 10.56
C HIS A 115 -16.29 -2.22 11.13
N ASN A 116 -16.80 -3.43 11.28
CA ASN A 116 -16.03 -4.58 11.77
C ASN A 116 -15.05 -5.05 10.69
N ARG A 117 -15.47 -5.08 9.42
CA ARG A 117 -14.58 -5.36 8.29
C ARG A 117 -13.48 -4.30 8.18
N LEU A 118 -13.83 -3.02 8.27
CA LEU A 118 -12.85 -1.92 8.22
C LEU A 118 -11.85 -2.01 9.38
N LEU A 119 -12.31 -2.28 10.61
CA LEU A 119 -11.41 -2.51 11.75
C LEU A 119 -10.46 -3.68 11.48
N LYS A 120 -10.98 -4.82 11.01
CA LYS A 120 -10.15 -5.99 10.66
C LYS A 120 -9.08 -5.63 9.62
N ILE A 121 -9.44 -4.94 8.53
CA ILE A 121 -8.48 -4.53 7.50
C ILE A 121 -7.46 -3.51 8.04
N ILE A 122 -7.85 -2.58 8.94
CA ILE A 122 -6.90 -1.65 9.59
C ILE A 122 -5.86 -2.44 10.40
N LEU A 123 -6.29 -3.43 11.18
CA LEU A 123 -5.40 -4.24 12.00
C LEU A 123 -4.44 -5.08 11.13
N LEU A 124 -4.94 -5.67 10.04
CA LEU A 124 -4.09 -6.35 9.05
C LEU A 124 -3.09 -5.36 8.43
N ALA A 125 -3.52 -4.18 8.02
CA ALA A 125 -2.63 -3.17 7.44
C ALA A 125 -1.50 -2.77 8.41
N LEU A 126 -1.81 -2.57 9.69
CA LEU A 126 -0.82 -2.32 10.73
C LEU A 126 0.17 -3.47 10.89
N ARG A 127 -0.33 -4.71 10.96
CA ARG A 127 0.50 -5.92 11.10
C ARG A 127 1.46 -6.12 9.93
N TYR A 128 1.01 -5.83 8.71
CA TYR A 128 1.82 -5.98 7.50
C TYR A 128 2.84 -4.84 7.34
N HIS A 129 2.42 -3.60 7.52
CA HIS A 129 3.27 -2.44 7.24
C HIS A 129 4.24 -2.13 8.37
N ILE A 130 3.94 -2.55 9.60
CA ILE A 130 4.78 -2.36 10.78
C ILE A 130 5.05 -3.72 11.43
N PRO A 131 5.81 -4.60 10.75
CA PRO A 131 6.04 -5.96 11.23
C PRO A 131 6.82 -5.97 12.56
N GLY A 132 6.54 -6.97 13.39
CA GLY A 132 7.22 -7.16 14.67
C GLY A 132 6.68 -6.33 15.84
N ILE A 133 5.64 -5.51 15.63
CA ILE A 133 4.96 -4.78 16.70
C ILE A 133 3.58 -5.38 16.95
N PHE A 134 3.34 -5.80 18.19
CA PHE A 134 2.05 -6.32 18.62
C PHE A 134 1.25 -5.25 19.35
N TYR A 135 0.23 -4.72 18.67
CA TYR A 135 -0.73 -3.79 19.28
C TYR A 135 -1.87 -4.57 19.94
N ARG A 136 -2.15 -4.27 21.21
CA ARG A 136 -3.35 -4.78 21.91
C ARG A 136 -4.53 -3.85 21.64
N ILE A 137 -5.16 -4.01 20.48
CA ILE A 137 -6.35 -3.25 20.09
C ILE A 137 -7.55 -4.20 20.16
N PRO A 138 -8.59 -3.89 20.95
CA PRO A 138 -9.76 -4.76 21.06
C PRO A 138 -10.61 -4.70 19.79
N GLU A 139 -11.04 -5.87 19.31
CA GLU A 139 -11.86 -6.02 18.09
C GLU A 139 -13.37 -5.99 18.37
N ASP A 140 -13.76 -6.13 19.63
CA ASP A 140 -15.14 -6.12 20.12
C ASP A 140 -15.69 -4.71 20.36
N ILE A 141 -14.83 -3.68 20.30
CA ILE A 141 -15.21 -2.27 20.46
C ILE A 141 -15.49 -1.64 19.09
N LEU A 142 -16.47 -0.74 19.03
CA LEU A 142 -16.81 -0.01 17.81
C LEU A 142 -15.62 0.81 17.29
N LEU A 143 -15.34 0.72 15.98
CA LEU A 143 -14.25 1.45 15.34
C LEU A 143 -14.30 2.96 15.61
N THR A 144 -15.49 3.55 15.67
CA THR A 144 -15.68 4.98 15.98
C THR A 144 -15.25 5.35 17.39
N GLU A 145 -15.47 4.46 18.36
CA GLU A 145 -15.03 4.65 19.75
C GLU A 145 -13.52 4.47 19.85
N LEU A 146 -12.97 3.44 19.19
CA LEU A 146 -11.53 3.22 19.10
C LEU A 146 -10.80 4.42 18.50
N LEU A 147 -11.30 4.96 17.39
CA LEU A 147 -10.71 6.13 16.73
C LEU A 147 -10.85 7.41 17.57
N ALA A 148 -11.76 7.47 18.52
CA ALA A 148 -11.95 8.62 19.40
C ALA A 148 -11.07 8.55 20.66
N GLU A 149 -10.98 7.37 21.29
CA GLU A 149 -10.51 7.25 22.67
C GLU A 149 -9.33 6.28 22.86
N ASN A 150 -9.02 5.42 21.88
CA ASN A 150 -8.00 4.39 22.06
C ASN A 150 -6.58 4.90 21.77
N GLU A 151 -5.81 5.18 22.82
CA GLU A 151 -4.43 5.67 22.72
C GLU A 151 -3.50 4.69 22.00
N THR A 152 -3.68 3.38 22.18
CA THR A 152 -2.87 2.34 21.51
C THR A 152 -3.06 2.40 20.00
N LEU A 153 -4.30 2.50 19.52
CA LEU A 153 -4.62 2.66 18.10
C LEU A 153 -4.06 3.98 17.58
N HIS A 154 -4.18 5.09 18.31
CA HIS A 154 -3.60 6.37 17.88
C HIS A 154 -2.08 6.30 17.74
N GLY A 155 -1.40 5.63 18.67
CA GLY A 155 0.04 5.37 18.59
C GLY A 155 0.40 4.54 17.35
N ALA A 156 -0.34 3.47 17.10
CA ALA A 156 -0.15 2.60 15.93
C ALA A 156 -0.37 3.36 14.61
N LEU A 157 -1.44 4.14 14.52
CA LEU A 157 -1.75 4.95 13.34
C LEU A 157 -0.67 6.00 13.10
N LYS A 158 -0.12 6.62 14.13
CA LYS A 158 0.98 7.59 13.97
C LYS A 158 2.25 6.93 13.42
N GLN A 159 2.62 5.75 13.91
CA GLN A 159 3.74 5.00 13.32
C GLN A 159 3.44 4.61 11.86
N PHE A 160 2.19 4.28 11.55
CA PHE A 160 1.80 3.96 10.19
C PHE A 160 1.88 5.18 9.27
N GLU A 161 1.57 6.38 9.75
CA GLU A 161 1.77 7.63 9.01
C GLU A 161 3.24 7.82 8.60
N GLU A 162 4.17 7.57 9.52
CA GLU A 162 5.61 7.66 9.27
C GLU A 162 6.07 6.61 8.26
N GLU A 163 5.60 5.37 8.39
CA GLU A 163 5.93 4.32 7.42
C GLU A 163 5.36 4.61 6.03
N LEU A 164 4.12 5.10 5.93
CA LEU A 164 3.51 5.47 4.64
C LEU A 164 4.27 6.60 3.96
N LEU A 165 4.69 7.61 4.72
CA LEU A 165 5.53 8.69 4.18
C LEU A 165 6.83 8.15 3.60
N ASP A 166 7.45 7.17 4.26
CA ASP A 166 8.74 6.64 3.86
C ASP A 166 8.64 5.59 2.74
N SER A 167 7.63 4.72 2.76
CA SER A 167 7.51 3.62 1.79
C SER A 167 6.69 3.95 0.56
N VAL A 168 5.74 4.89 0.64
CA VAL A 168 4.85 5.21 -0.48
C VAL A 168 5.36 6.38 -1.30
N THR A 169 6.10 7.31 -0.70
CA THR A 169 6.47 8.57 -1.33
C THR A 169 7.94 8.63 -1.68
N LEU A 170 8.26 9.27 -2.80
CA LEU A 170 9.64 9.48 -3.23
C LEU A 170 10.22 10.74 -2.57
N LYS A 171 11.28 10.59 -1.76
CA LYS A 171 12.02 11.72 -1.18
C LYS A 171 12.93 12.38 -2.23
N GLY A 172 12.99 13.71 -2.25
CA GLY A 172 14.04 14.46 -2.96
C GLY A 172 13.79 14.87 -4.43
N TYR A 173 12.65 14.54 -5.04
CA TYR A 173 12.28 15.11 -6.35
C TYR A 173 11.49 16.41 -6.19
N SER A 174 12.05 17.53 -6.66
CA SER A 174 11.69 18.87 -6.20
C SER A 174 11.04 19.80 -7.23
N SER A 175 10.44 19.32 -8.33
CA SER A 175 9.90 20.26 -9.33
C SER A 175 8.39 20.28 -9.48
N LEU A 176 7.68 19.17 -9.65
CA LEU A 176 6.21 19.15 -9.73
C LEU A 176 5.69 17.72 -9.54
N GLY A 177 4.97 17.47 -8.43
CA GLY A 177 4.04 16.34 -8.37
C GLY A 177 4.36 15.26 -7.33
N ASN A 178 3.26 14.80 -6.72
CA ASN A 178 2.99 13.55 -6.02
C ASN A 178 3.70 12.32 -6.65
N ARG A 179 5.03 12.17 -6.48
CA ARG A 179 5.76 10.98 -6.97
C ARG A 179 5.68 9.84 -5.95
N GLN A 180 5.39 8.66 -6.46
CA GLN A 180 5.32 7.43 -5.69
C GLN A 180 6.69 6.75 -5.70
N ASN A 181 7.03 6.07 -4.61
CA ASN A 181 8.13 5.12 -4.61
C ASN A 181 7.78 3.97 -5.57
N ASN A 182 8.69 3.60 -6.48
CA ASN A 182 8.46 2.53 -7.46
C ASN A 182 8.09 1.18 -6.82
N PHE A 183 8.49 0.96 -5.56
CA PHE A 183 8.19 -0.26 -4.81
C PHE A 183 6.90 -0.18 -3.97
N ALA A 184 6.19 0.94 -4.01
CA ALA A 184 4.94 1.05 -3.26
C ALA A 184 3.86 0.12 -3.83
N PHE A 185 3.83 -0.10 -5.15
CA PHE A 185 2.87 -1.03 -5.74
C PHE A 185 3.15 -2.48 -5.33
N SER A 186 4.41 -2.94 -5.31
CA SER A 186 4.72 -4.32 -4.86
C SER A 186 4.24 -4.54 -3.42
N LYS A 187 4.49 -3.57 -2.53
CA LYS A 187 4.05 -3.62 -1.14
C LYS A 187 2.52 -3.66 -1.02
N LEU A 188 1.81 -2.86 -1.82
CA LEU A 188 0.35 -2.90 -1.90
C LEU A 188 -0.15 -4.27 -2.38
N TYR A 189 0.43 -4.80 -3.45
CA TYR A 189 0.05 -6.06 -4.07
C TYR A 189 0.18 -7.23 -3.09
N PHE A 190 1.34 -7.39 -2.45
CA PHE A 190 1.57 -8.47 -1.50
C PHE A 190 0.77 -8.31 -0.21
N PHE A 191 0.48 -7.09 0.22
CA PHE A 191 -0.50 -6.85 1.29
C PHE A 191 -1.88 -7.38 0.88
N LEU A 192 -2.38 -7.02 -0.30
CA LEU A 192 -3.69 -7.45 -0.77
C LEU A 192 -3.78 -8.97 -0.92
N LEU A 193 -2.75 -9.63 -1.48
CA LEU A 193 -2.67 -11.09 -1.54
C LEU A 193 -2.76 -11.74 -0.15
N TRP A 194 -2.01 -11.21 0.82
CA TRP A 194 -2.07 -11.72 2.18
C TRP A 194 -3.45 -11.52 2.81
N THR A 195 -4.08 -10.36 2.63
CA THR A 195 -5.45 -10.13 3.15
C THR A 195 -6.48 -11.06 2.53
N ARG A 196 -6.31 -11.45 1.26
CA ARG A 196 -7.13 -12.48 0.60
C ARG A 196 -6.94 -13.85 1.24
N ALA A 197 -5.68 -14.25 1.51
CA ALA A 197 -5.37 -15.50 2.19
C ALA A 197 -6.03 -15.55 3.59
N GLU A 198 -5.87 -14.49 4.37
CA GLU A 198 -6.53 -14.32 5.68
C GLU A 198 -8.07 -14.40 5.58
N ALA A 199 -8.66 -13.82 4.53
CA ALA A 199 -10.12 -13.89 4.31
C ALA A 199 -10.60 -15.32 4.00
N LYS A 200 -9.76 -16.14 3.35
CA LYS A 200 -10.02 -17.57 3.09
C LYS A 200 -9.74 -18.47 4.30
N ASN A 201 -9.42 -17.90 5.47
CA ASN A 201 -8.95 -18.61 6.68
C ASN A 201 -7.66 -19.42 6.46
N ASP A 202 -6.85 -19.02 5.47
CA ASP A 202 -5.47 -19.50 5.38
C ASP A 202 -4.69 -18.86 6.54
N LYS A 203 -3.96 -19.68 7.31
CA LYS A 203 -3.14 -19.22 8.45
C LYS A 203 -1.76 -18.75 8.00
N SER A 204 -1.69 -18.19 6.81
CA SER A 204 -0.44 -17.70 6.24
C SER A 204 -0.01 -16.44 6.97
N GLU A 205 1.17 -16.50 7.57
CA GLU A 205 1.75 -15.38 8.28
C GLU A 205 2.24 -14.30 7.30
N PRO A 206 2.11 -12.99 7.64
CA PRO A 206 2.49 -11.89 6.74
C PRO A 206 3.97 -11.93 6.32
N GLU A 207 4.83 -12.57 7.11
CA GLU A 207 6.25 -12.75 6.85
C GLU A 207 6.53 -13.41 5.49
N ALA A 208 5.71 -14.38 5.07
CA ALA A 208 5.90 -15.03 3.77
C ALA A 208 5.72 -14.03 2.61
N PHE A 209 4.66 -13.23 2.67
CA PHE A 209 4.36 -12.19 1.67
C PHE A 209 5.33 -11.02 1.73
N LEU A 210 5.85 -10.68 2.91
CA LEU A 210 6.91 -9.69 3.08
C LEU A 210 8.23 -10.16 2.44
N GLU A 211 8.57 -11.45 2.53
CA GLU A 211 9.75 -11.99 1.84
C GLU A 211 9.57 -12.02 0.33
N MET A 212 8.38 -12.36 -0.17
CA MET A 212 8.08 -12.28 -1.61
C MET A 212 8.18 -10.83 -2.12
N ASP A 213 7.66 -9.85 -1.38
CA ASP A 213 7.84 -8.43 -1.69
C ASP A 213 9.32 -8.02 -1.72
N LYS A 214 10.13 -8.50 -0.77
CA LYS A 214 11.59 -8.23 -0.79
C LYS A 214 12.27 -8.84 -2.00
N GLN A 215 11.90 -10.06 -2.38
CA GLN A 215 12.45 -10.75 -3.56
C GLN A 215 12.09 -10.00 -4.85
N LEU A 216 10.82 -9.63 -5.02
CA LEU A 216 10.39 -8.87 -6.19
C LEU A 216 11.11 -7.52 -6.29
N ARG A 217 11.28 -6.81 -5.18
CA ARG A 217 12.04 -5.54 -5.18
C ARG A 217 13.51 -5.73 -5.57
N GLU A 218 14.13 -6.85 -5.18
CA GLU A 218 15.49 -7.22 -5.61
C GLU A 218 15.54 -7.48 -7.12
N GLU A 219 14.61 -8.27 -7.65
CA GLU A 219 14.50 -8.57 -9.08
C GLU A 219 14.24 -7.32 -9.92
N MET A 220 13.34 -6.44 -9.48
CA MET A 220 13.07 -5.16 -10.14
C MET A 220 14.32 -4.30 -10.29
N ILE A 221 15.19 -4.26 -9.27
CA ILE A 221 16.48 -3.56 -9.36
C ILE A 221 17.37 -4.18 -10.43
N LEU A 222 17.46 -5.51 -10.47
CA LEU A 222 18.28 -6.20 -11.47
C LEU A 222 17.75 -5.96 -12.88
N THR A 223 16.43 -5.97 -13.08
CA THR A 223 15.82 -5.62 -14.37
C THR A 223 16.11 -4.17 -14.77
N PHE A 224 16.01 -3.22 -13.84
CA PHE A 224 16.38 -1.83 -14.12
C PHE A 224 17.86 -1.70 -14.47
N ALA A 225 18.72 -2.44 -13.77
CA ALA A 225 20.15 -2.48 -14.06
C ALA A 225 20.43 -3.04 -15.46
N ALA A 226 19.74 -4.11 -15.87
CA ALA A 226 19.89 -4.65 -17.22
C ALA A 226 19.41 -3.67 -18.31
N LEU A 227 18.35 -2.90 -18.03
CA LEU A 227 17.86 -1.88 -18.95
C LEU A 227 18.85 -0.73 -19.17
N ILE A 228 19.52 -0.26 -18.11
CA ILE A 228 20.54 0.80 -18.27
C ILE A 228 21.83 0.27 -18.90
N TRP A 229 22.14 -1.02 -18.76
CA TRP A 229 23.29 -1.64 -19.42
C TRP A 229 23.02 -2.03 -20.88
N ALA A 230 21.83 -1.76 -21.42
CA ALA A 230 21.41 -2.27 -22.73
C ALA A 230 22.23 -1.74 -23.92
N ASP A 231 22.88 -0.59 -23.79
CA ASP A 231 23.80 -0.01 -24.78
C ASP A 231 25.28 -0.24 -24.43
N ASP A 232 25.56 -1.19 -23.52
CA ASP A 232 26.87 -1.53 -22.99
C ASP A 232 27.60 -0.34 -22.30
N TYR A 233 26.87 0.69 -21.88
CA TYR A 233 27.43 1.86 -21.22
C TYR A 233 26.47 2.44 -20.16
N VAL A 234 26.97 2.64 -18.94
CA VAL A 234 26.21 3.31 -17.87
C VAL A 234 26.93 4.60 -17.49
N ASP A 235 26.23 5.72 -17.58
CA ASP A 235 26.76 7.00 -17.16
C ASP A 235 26.64 7.22 -15.63
N SER A 236 27.33 8.24 -15.11
CA SER A 236 27.31 8.54 -13.67
C SER A 236 25.92 8.96 -13.15
N THR A 237 25.05 9.48 -14.02
CA THR A 237 23.69 9.89 -13.68
C THR A 237 22.80 8.67 -13.51
N GLU A 238 22.86 7.73 -14.45
CA GLU A 238 22.12 6.48 -14.42
C GLU A 238 22.51 5.63 -13.21
N GLN A 239 23.81 5.54 -12.95
CA GLN A 239 24.32 4.88 -11.74
C GLN A 239 23.73 5.52 -10.47
N GLN A 240 23.81 6.84 -10.32
CA GLN A 240 23.26 7.55 -9.16
C GLN A 240 21.74 7.38 -9.01
N VAL A 241 21.01 7.26 -10.12
CA VAL A 241 19.55 7.02 -10.08
C VAL A 241 19.26 5.62 -9.55
N ILE A 242 19.99 4.61 -10.02
CA ILE A 242 19.77 3.23 -9.58
C ILE A 242 20.23 3.00 -8.14
N GLU A 243 21.33 3.61 -7.70
CA GLU A 243 21.76 3.58 -6.28
C GLU A 243 20.66 4.11 -5.35
N LYS A 244 20.00 5.21 -5.75
CA LYS A 244 18.84 5.74 -5.00
C LYS A 244 17.66 4.78 -4.99
N TYR A 245 17.43 4.02 -6.07
CA TYR A 245 16.40 2.98 -6.06
C TYR A 245 16.79 1.82 -5.14
N ILE A 246 18.06 1.41 -5.11
CA ILE A 246 18.55 0.39 -4.19
C ILE A 246 18.29 0.81 -2.73
N GLU A 247 18.58 2.06 -2.37
CA GLU A 247 18.25 2.60 -1.03
C GLU A 247 16.74 2.50 -0.73
N GLN A 248 15.90 2.84 -1.70
CA GLN A 248 14.44 2.81 -1.58
C GLN A 248 13.85 1.41 -1.44
N THR A 249 14.61 0.35 -1.80
CA THR A 249 14.15 -1.02 -1.59
C THR A 249 13.96 -1.35 -0.10
N LYS A 250 14.59 -0.63 0.84
CA LYS A 250 14.64 -0.97 2.27
C LYS A 250 15.03 -2.44 2.55
N LEU A 251 15.80 -3.06 1.65
CA LEU A 251 16.42 -4.36 1.91
C LEU A 251 17.48 -4.22 3.01
N THR A 252 17.98 -5.34 3.52
CA THR A 252 19.09 -5.31 4.49
C THR A 252 20.31 -4.64 3.87
N GLU A 253 21.11 -3.97 4.70
CA GLU A 253 22.34 -3.29 4.26
C GLU A 253 23.26 -4.22 3.46
N ALA A 254 23.37 -5.49 3.88
CA ALA A 254 24.13 -6.50 3.15
C ALA A 254 23.58 -6.76 1.73
N LYS A 255 22.26 -6.81 1.54
CA LYS A 255 21.64 -6.96 0.22
C LYS A 255 21.81 -5.71 -0.63
N GLN A 256 21.62 -4.53 -0.04
CA GLN A 256 21.83 -3.26 -0.75
C GLN A 256 23.27 -3.12 -1.22
N ASN A 257 24.26 -3.46 -0.39
CA ASN A 257 25.67 -3.46 -0.76
C ASN A 257 25.97 -4.44 -1.91
N LYS A 258 25.37 -5.64 -1.88
CA LYS A 258 25.50 -6.61 -2.96
C LYS A 258 24.90 -6.09 -4.27
N LEU A 259 23.73 -5.46 -4.22
CA LEU A 259 23.11 -4.84 -5.40
C LEU A 259 23.97 -3.69 -5.94
N ASN A 260 24.48 -2.81 -5.07
CA ASN A 260 25.37 -1.71 -5.44
C ASN A 260 26.65 -2.20 -6.11
N GLN A 261 27.19 -3.35 -5.72
CA GLN A 261 28.32 -3.97 -6.42
C GLN A 261 27.89 -4.54 -7.77
N ARG A 262 26.75 -5.23 -7.83
CA ARG A 262 26.27 -5.91 -9.04
C ARG A 262 25.99 -4.95 -10.20
N ILE A 263 25.48 -3.75 -9.91
CA ILE A 263 25.15 -2.75 -10.93
C ILE A 263 26.38 -2.13 -11.61
N LEU A 264 27.58 -2.25 -11.01
CA LEU A 264 28.83 -1.75 -11.59
C LEU A 264 29.37 -2.65 -12.71
N GLU A 265 28.83 -3.85 -12.83
CA GLU A 265 29.18 -4.82 -13.85
C GLU A 265 28.01 -4.97 -14.83
N PRO A 266 28.26 -5.26 -16.12
CA PRO A 266 27.20 -5.50 -17.09
C PRO A 266 26.18 -6.51 -16.57
N VAL A 267 24.91 -6.11 -16.58
CA VAL A 267 23.77 -6.97 -16.26
C VAL A 267 23.05 -7.25 -17.56
N LYS A 268 22.99 -8.50 -17.99
CA LYS A 268 22.22 -8.85 -19.19
C LYS A 268 20.85 -9.37 -18.80
N ILE A 269 19.87 -9.15 -19.68
CA ILE A 269 18.53 -9.70 -19.50
C ILE A 269 18.58 -11.24 -19.47
N GLU A 270 19.53 -11.86 -20.18
CA GLU A 270 19.70 -13.32 -20.14
C GLU A 270 20.26 -13.85 -18.80
N ASP A 271 20.79 -12.97 -17.94
CA ASP A 271 21.36 -13.33 -16.64
C ASP A 271 20.34 -13.21 -15.48
N ILE A 272 19.10 -12.80 -15.78
CA ILE A 272 17.99 -12.58 -14.83
C ILE A 272 16.95 -13.68 -15.01
#